data_AF-A0A529NIK1-F1
#
_entry.id   AF-A0A529NIK1-F1
#
_cell.length_a   1.000
_cell.length_b   1.000
_cell.length_c   1.000
_cell.angle_alpha   90.00
_cell.angle_beta   90.00
_cell.angle_gamma   90.00
#
_symmetry.space_group_name_H-M   'P 1'
#
loop_
_entity.id
_entity.type
_entity.pdbx_description
1 polymer ?
#
loop_
_entity_poly.entity_id
_entity_poly.type
_entity_poly.pdbx_seq_one_letter_code
_entity_poly.pdbx_strand_id
1 'polypeptide(L)'
;MNAQMTMNTQMKPIAILENDITPEGSDYDVVRRAIEKISLDYRDQPSLEVLAEEVGETPTGLQKLFTRWAGLSPKAFLQAVTLDHARRLLDSGMPLLET
;
A
#
# COMPACT_ATOMS: atom_id res chain seq x y z
N MET A 1 36.34 32.65 -38.65
CA MET A 1 35.51 33.01 -37.48
C MET A 1 34.36 32.03 -37.49
N ASN A 2 34.46 30.95 -36.71
CA ASN A 2 33.60 29.78 -36.82
C ASN A 2 32.97 29.51 -35.45
N ALA A 3 31.65 29.36 -35.40
CA ALA A 3 30.95 28.63 -34.34
C ALA A 3 29.52 28.32 -34.78
N GLN A 4 29.32 27.25 -35.56
CA GLN A 4 28.06 26.51 -35.49
C GLN A 4 28.26 25.40 -34.46
N MET A 5 27.63 25.59 -33.31
CA MET A 5 27.63 24.67 -32.18
C MET A 5 26.47 23.69 -32.39
N THR A 6 26.73 22.55 -33.02
CA THR A 6 25.75 21.46 -33.11
C THR A 6 25.66 20.78 -31.74
N MET A 7 24.63 21.13 -30.97
CA MET A 7 24.31 20.45 -29.71
C MET A 7 23.59 19.13 -30.03
N ASN A 8 24.32 18.02 -30.06
CA ASN A 8 23.71 16.70 -30.05
C ASN A 8 23.13 16.43 -28.66
N THR A 9 21.83 16.68 -28.49
CA THR A 9 21.09 16.28 -27.30
C THR A 9 20.99 14.75 -27.27
N GLN A 10 21.84 14.12 -26.47
CA GLN A 10 21.70 12.72 -26.09
C GLN A 10 20.43 12.55 -25.25
N MET A 11 19.37 12.05 -25.89
CA MET A 11 18.13 11.69 -25.23
C MET A 11 18.42 10.49 -24.32
N LYS A 12 18.38 10.71 -23.00
CA LYS A 12 18.50 9.64 -22.00
C LYS A 12 17.40 8.62 -22.27
N PRO A 13 17.65 7.30 -22.15
CA PRO A 13 16.60 6.31 -22.29
C PRO A 13 15.55 6.58 -21.21
N ILE A 14 14.43 7.17 -21.61
CA ILE A 14 13.23 7.21 -20.79
C ILE A 14 12.80 5.74 -20.75
N ALA A 15 12.72 5.17 -19.55
CA ALA A 15 12.09 3.87 -19.38
C ALA A 15 10.62 4.04 -19.74
N ILE A 16 10.29 3.89 -21.02
CA ILE A 16 8.94 3.77 -21.51
C ILE A 16 8.54 2.36 -21.11
N LEU A 17 7.70 2.23 -20.09
CA LEU A 17 7.08 0.95 -19.77
C LEU A 17 6.16 0.63 -20.96
N GLU A 18 6.62 -0.24 -21.85
CA GLU A 18 5.90 -0.61 -23.08
C GLU A 18 4.56 -1.28 -22.78
N ASN A 19 4.44 -1.88 -21.58
CA ASN A 19 3.19 -2.37 -21.02
C ASN A 19 2.90 -1.60 -19.72
N ASP A 20 1.75 -0.95 -19.67
CA ASP A 20 1.20 -0.51 -18.40
C ASP A 20 0.81 -1.75 -17.60
N ILE A 21 1.63 -2.10 -16.60
CA ILE A 21 1.34 -3.18 -15.67
C ILE A 21 0.33 -2.76 -14.61
N THR A 22 -0.03 -1.47 -14.56
CA THR A 22 -1.06 -0.95 -13.67
C THR A 22 -2.39 -1.53 -14.15
N PRO A 23 -3.03 -2.44 -13.40
CA PRO A 23 -4.34 -2.94 -13.79
C PRO A 23 -5.31 -1.76 -13.90
N GLU A 24 -5.86 -1.54 -15.10
CA GLU A 24 -6.91 -0.56 -15.32
C GLU A 24 -8.19 -1.05 -14.62
N GLY A 25 -8.64 -0.36 -13.56
CA GLY A 25 -9.88 -0.71 -12.85
C GLY A 25 -9.89 -0.39 -11.36
N SER A 26 -11.06 -0.60 -10.75
CA SER A 26 -11.38 -0.39 -9.32
C SER A 26 -10.42 -1.06 -8.34
N ASP A 27 -9.64 -2.04 -8.79
CA ASP A 27 -8.74 -2.86 -7.99
C ASP A 27 -7.71 -2.05 -7.19
N TYR A 28 -7.02 -1.10 -7.85
CA TYR A 28 -6.06 -0.23 -7.16
C TYR A 28 -6.75 0.55 -6.04
N ASP A 29 -7.90 1.16 -6.36
CA ASP A 29 -8.65 1.97 -5.40
C ASP A 29 -9.19 1.15 -4.23
N VAL A 30 -9.64 -0.08 -4.49
CA VAL A 30 -10.09 -1.02 -3.46
C VAL A 30 -8.92 -1.34 -2.51
N VAL A 31 -7.75 -1.70 -3.04
CA VAL A 31 -6.58 -2.03 -2.21
C VAL A 31 -6.08 -0.81 -1.46
N ARG A 32 -6.00 0.36 -2.12
CA ARG A 32 -5.61 1.63 -1.51
C ARG A 32 -6.52 1.98 -0.33
N ARG A 33 -7.84 1.90 -0.51
CA ARG A 33 -8.83 2.17 0.55
C ARG A 33 -8.73 1.16 1.69
N ALA A 34 -8.51 -0.12 1.39
CA ALA A 34 -8.32 -1.14 2.42
C ALA A 34 -7.05 -0.87 3.25
N ILE A 35 -5.93 -0.51 2.61
CA ILE A 35 -4.68 -0.15 3.31
C ILE A 35 -4.88 1.09 4.18
N GLU A 36 -5.54 2.12 3.64
CA GLU A 36 -5.86 3.35 4.38
C GLU A 36 -6.69 3.05 5.62
N LYS A 37 -7.76 2.25 5.48
CA LYS A 37 -8.62 1.82 6.58
C LYS A 37 -7.85 1.07 7.66
N ILE A 38 -7.03 0.09 7.28
CA ILE A 38 -6.21 -0.65 8.25
C ILE A 38 -5.22 0.29 8.95
N SER A 39 -4.60 1.21 8.23
CA SER A 39 -3.57 2.09 8.78
C SER A 39 -4.13 3.10 9.78
N LEU A 40 -5.37 3.56 9.57
CA LEU A 40 -6.05 4.50 10.47
C LEU A 40 -6.68 3.79 11.68
N ASP A 41 -7.30 2.63 11.45
CA ASP A 41 -8.18 1.99 12.42
C ASP A 41 -7.59 0.68 12.99
N TYR A 42 -6.28 0.42 12.83
CA TYR A 42 -5.65 -0.82 13.30
C TYR A 42 -5.90 -1.12 14.79
N ARG A 43 -6.10 -0.09 15.63
CA ARG A 43 -6.39 -0.26 17.06
C ARG A 43 -7.69 -1.00 17.32
N ASP A 44 -8.68 -0.84 16.45
CA ASP A 44 -9.97 -1.49 16.55
C ASP A 44 -9.92 -2.96 16.06
N GLN A 45 -8.78 -3.39 15.52
CA GLN A 45 -8.55 -4.72 14.98
C GLN A 45 -9.68 -5.16 14.01
N PRO A 46 -9.96 -4.37 12.95
CA PRO A 46 -11.08 -4.63 12.07
C PRO A 46 -10.98 -6.02 11.44
N SER A 47 -12.12 -6.72 11.37
CA SER A 47 -12.20 -8.03 10.73
C SER A 47 -12.12 -7.89 9.20
N LEU A 48 -11.89 -9.01 8.50
CA LEU A 48 -11.86 -9.01 7.04
C LEU A 48 -13.21 -8.63 6.45
N GLU A 49 -14.30 -9.01 7.12
CA GLU A 49 -15.68 -8.70 6.72
C GLU A 49 -15.93 -7.19 6.74
N VAL A 50 -15.51 -6.50 7.81
CA VAL A 50 -15.64 -5.04 7.93
C VAL A 50 -14.85 -4.32 6.83
N LEU A 51 -13.62 -4.78 6.58
CA LEU A 51 -12.78 -4.21 5.53
C LEU A 51 -13.38 -4.43 4.13
N ALA A 52 -13.99 -5.58 3.89
CA ALA A 52 -14.61 -5.92 2.63
C ALA A 52 -15.88 -5.09 2.39
N GLU A 53 -16.72 -4.93 3.40
CA GLU A 53 -17.91 -4.06 3.34
C GLU A 53 -17.54 -2.61 3.01
N GLU A 54 -16.52 -2.06 3.67
CA GLU A 54 -16.04 -0.68 3.45
C GLU A 54 -15.64 -0.41 1.99
N VAL A 55 -15.01 -1.39 1.34
CA VAL A 55 -14.52 -1.26 -0.04
C VAL A 55 -15.48 -1.85 -1.09
N GLY A 56 -16.66 -2.33 -0.67
CA GLY A 56 -17.68 -2.87 -1.56
C GLY A 56 -17.35 -4.25 -2.14
N GLU A 57 -16.54 -5.03 -1.43
CA GLU A 57 -16.07 -6.35 -1.86
C GLU A 57 -16.61 -7.49 -0.99
N THR A 58 -16.48 -8.71 -1.51
CA THR A 58 -16.64 -9.91 -0.67
C THR A 58 -15.35 -10.16 0.13
N PRO A 59 -15.41 -10.78 1.33
CA PRO A 59 -14.22 -11.08 2.13
C PRO A 59 -13.15 -11.86 1.35
N THR A 60 -13.57 -12.88 0.59
CA THR A 60 -12.67 -13.68 -0.24
C THR A 60 -12.12 -12.89 -1.43
N GLY A 61 -12.92 -12.01 -2.04
CA GLY A 61 -12.51 -11.12 -3.12
C GLY A 61 -11.42 -10.17 -2.64
N LEU A 62 -11.67 -9.45 -1.54
CA LEU A 62 -10.71 -8.55 -0.91
C LEU A 62 -9.42 -9.29 -0.52
N GLN A 63 -9.50 -10.47 0.08
CA GLN A 63 -8.31 -11.22 0.47
C GLN A 63 -7.42 -11.55 -0.75
N LYS A 64 -7.99 -12.03 -1.85
CA LYS A 64 -7.25 -12.35 -3.07
C LYS A 64 -6.66 -11.11 -3.71
N LEU A 65 -7.47 -10.07 -3.85
CA LEU A 65 -7.07 -8.81 -4.46
C LEU A 65 -5.93 -8.15 -3.67
N PHE A 66 -6.11 -8.00 -2.36
CA PHE A 66 -5.11 -7.43 -1.48
C PHE A 66 -3.82 -8.25 -1.52
N THR A 67 -3.88 -9.58 -1.47
CA THR A 67 -2.67 -10.42 -1.52
C THR A 67 -1.93 -10.28 -2.86
N ARG A 68 -2.66 -10.22 -3.98
CA ARG A 68 -2.08 -10.05 -5.31
C ARG A 68 -1.33 -8.72 -5.45
N TRP A 69 -1.86 -7.65 -4.86
CA TRP A 69 -1.32 -6.30 -4.99
C TRP A 69 -0.30 -5.91 -3.91
N ALA A 70 -0.58 -6.23 -2.64
CA ALA A 70 0.26 -5.87 -1.50
C ALA A 70 1.33 -6.94 -1.18
N GLY A 71 1.22 -8.15 -1.75
CA GLY A 71 2.16 -9.26 -1.51
C GLY A 71 1.94 -10.01 -0.19
N LEU A 72 0.95 -9.63 0.61
CA LEU A 72 0.55 -10.31 1.84
C LEU A 72 -0.95 -10.16 2.09
N SER A 73 -1.53 -10.95 3.00
CA SER A 73 -2.96 -10.86 3.32
C SER A 73 -3.32 -9.62 4.15
N PRO A 74 -4.60 -9.16 4.14
CA PRO A 74 -5.07 -8.06 5.00
C PRO A 74 -4.77 -8.30 6.49
N LYS A 75 -4.96 -9.54 6.95
CA LYS A 75 -4.67 -9.95 8.34
C LYS A 75 -3.20 -9.78 8.68
N ALA A 76 -2.31 -10.26 7.80
CA ALA A 76 -0.87 -10.13 8.01
C ALA A 76 -0.44 -8.65 8.01
N PHE A 77 -1.08 -7.81 7.20
CA PHE A 77 -0.79 -6.38 7.15
C PHE A 77 -1.22 -5.68 8.43
N LEU A 78 -2.44 -5.95 8.91
CA LEU A 78 -2.94 -5.45 10.19
C LEU A 78 -2.01 -5.84 11.36
N GLN A 79 -1.55 -7.10 11.38
CA GLN A 79 -0.60 -7.58 12.39
C GLN A 79 0.72 -6.81 12.34
N ALA A 80 1.25 -6.54 11.14
CA ALA A 80 2.50 -5.80 10.98
C ALA A 80 2.36 -4.34 11.47
N VAL A 81 1.26 -3.65 11.11
CA VAL A 81 0.98 -2.28 11.57
C VAL A 81 0.83 -2.24 13.10
N THR A 82 0.13 -3.21 13.67
CA THR A 82 -0.06 -3.31 15.13
C THR A 82 1.27 -3.50 15.86
N LEU A 83 2.13 -4.39 15.35
CA LEU A 83 3.45 -4.66 15.92
C LEU A 83 4.38 -3.44 15.81
N ASP A 84 4.39 -2.77 14.65
CA ASP A 84 5.19 -1.55 14.45
C ASP A 84 4.78 -0.46 15.46
N HIS A 85 3.47 -0.29 15.68
CA HIS A 85 2.99 0.65 16.68
C HIS A 85 3.43 0.27 18.10
N ALA A 86 3.26 -1.00 18.50
CA ALA A 86 3.69 -1.48 19.81
C ALA A 86 5.19 -1.27 20.03
N ARG A 87 6.02 -1.51 19.00
CA ARG A 87 7.46 -1.22 19.05
C ARG A 87 7.73 0.26 19.28
N ARG A 88 7.08 1.16 18.52
CA ARG A 88 7.24 2.61 18.70
C ARG A 88 6.85 3.08 20.11
N LEU A 89 5.80 2.50 20.70
CA LEU A 89 5.39 2.80 22.07
C LEU A 89 6.48 2.42 23.08
N LEU A 90 7.04 1.22 22.96
CA LEU A 90 8.17 0.76 23.79
C LEU A 90 9.39 1.68 23.64
N ASP A 91 9.76 2.03 22.41
CA ASP A 91 10.90 2.90 22.13
C ASP A 91 10.70 4.34 22.67
N SER A 92 9.44 4.79 22.75
CA SER A 92 9.08 6.09 23.34
C SER A 92 9.04 6.09 24.88
N GLY A 93 9.34 4.97 25.53
CA GLY A 93 9.34 4.83 26.99
C GLY A 93 7.94 4.70 27.60
N MET A 94 6.92 4.42 26.79
CA MET A 94 5.55 4.24 27.27
C MET A 94 5.36 2.78 27.75
N PRO A 95 4.73 2.53 28.91
CA PRO A 95 4.45 1.17 29.36
C PRO A 95 3.47 0.48 28.40
N LEU A 96 3.75 -0.80 28.07
CA LEU A 96 2.91 -1.59 27.15
C LEU A 96 1.61 -2.11 27.78
N LEU A 97 1.42 -1.91 29.08
CA LEU A 97 0.20 -2.25 29.82
C LEU A 97 -0.34 -0.99 30.51
N GLU A 98 -1.55 -0.57 30.12
CA GLU A 98 -2.44 0.08 31.09
C GLU A 98 -3.20 -1.05 31.79
N THR A 99 -2.93 -1.22 33.09
CA THR A 99 -3.77 -2.02 34.00
C THR A 99 -5.05 -1.27 34.33
#